data_AF-A0A532DTG2-F1
#
_entry.id   AF-A0A532DTG2-F1
#
_cell.length_a   1.000
_cell.length_b   1.000
_cell.length_c   1.000
_cell.angle_alpha   90.00
_cell.angle_beta   90.00
_cell.angle_gamma   90.00
#
_symmetry.space_group_name_H-M   'P 1'
#
loop_
_entity.id
_entity.type
_entity.pdbx_description
1 polymer ?
#
loop_
_entity_poly.entity_id
_entity_poly.type
_entity_poly.pdbx_seq_one_letter_code
_entity_poly.pdbx_strand_id
1 'polypeptide(L)'
;MGNPQATLLTPHLLDADGDARVDTLQLPYSVVRQAKGSPPVSEPMALAVLIDFTHRSAATEADRHRVPIGLWGMGRRGDFQFDLVVGMRADGVVMTGYTNPTGELDEIRIAKGHAEQASLLWQKESDGKWRATKPTDPVKLFDSAKIGEANAQWVLSRLDRLMTLGETNPWQKKADSRD
;
A
#
# COMPACT_ATOMS: atom_id res chain seq x y z
N MET A 1 -30.67 1.22 5.52
CA MET A 1 -29.29 1.31 6.03
C MET A 1 -28.37 1.41 4.82
N GLY A 2 -27.54 2.43 4.72
CA GLY A 2 -26.62 2.58 3.58
C GLY A 2 -25.58 1.46 3.56
N ASN A 3 -25.08 1.11 2.37
CA ASN A 3 -24.00 0.14 2.26
C ASN A 3 -22.78 0.66 3.04
N PRO A 4 -22.11 -0.19 3.84
CA PRO A 4 -20.89 0.20 4.52
C PRO A 4 -19.86 0.66 3.49
N GLN A 5 -19.35 1.87 3.65
CA GLN A 5 -18.31 2.44 2.79
C GLN A 5 -16.95 2.30 3.47
N ALA A 6 -15.94 1.98 2.66
CA ALA A 6 -14.55 2.09 3.06
C ALA A 6 -14.23 3.56 3.31
N THR A 7 -13.62 3.87 4.46
CA THR A 7 -13.12 5.21 4.76
C THR A 7 -11.61 5.12 4.94
N LEU A 8 -10.89 5.99 4.22
CA LEU A 8 -9.48 6.25 4.49
C LEU A 8 -9.37 6.90 5.88
N LEU A 9 -8.68 6.26 6.80
CA LEU A 9 -8.32 6.85 8.09
C LEU A 9 -7.13 7.81 7.91
N THR A 10 -6.72 8.48 8.98
CA THR A 10 -5.58 9.40 8.96
C THR A 10 -4.33 8.69 8.40
N PRO A 11 -3.72 9.22 7.32
CA PRO A 11 -2.46 8.71 6.81
C PRO A 11 -1.32 8.80 7.85
N HIS A 12 -0.37 7.89 7.78
CA HIS A 12 0.84 7.92 8.62
C HIS A 12 2.09 8.06 7.76
N LEU A 13 3.00 8.93 8.17
CA LEU A 13 4.29 9.09 7.52
C LEU A 13 5.36 8.56 8.44
N LEU A 14 6.26 7.77 7.88
CA LEU A 14 7.29 7.09 8.62
C LEU A 14 8.64 7.40 7.98
N ASP A 15 9.62 7.53 8.86
CA ASP A 15 11.02 7.31 8.57
C ASP A 15 11.28 5.82 8.87
N ALA A 16 11.20 4.98 7.84
CA ALA A 16 11.24 3.54 8.01
C ALA A 16 12.67 2.99 8.17
N ASP A 17 13.69 3.73 7.76
CA ASP A 17 15.10 3.34 7.90
C ASP A 17 15.90 4.12 8.95
N GLY A 18 15.32 5.16 9.54
CA GLY A 18 15.86 5.90 10.69
C GLY A 18 16.84 7.01 10.30
N ASP A 19 16.82 7.49 9.06
CA ASP A 19 17.74 8.51 8.55
C ASP A 19 17.25 9.96 8.76
N ALA A 20 16.17 10.13 9.53
CA ALA A 20 15.45 11.37 9.79
C ALA A 20 14.72 11.95 8.56
N ARG A 21 14.50 11.14 7.52
CA ARG A 21 13.70 11.50 6.34
C ARG A 21 12.48 10.62 6.24
N VAL A 22 11.40 11.19 5.74
CA VAL A 22 10.19 10.45 5.42
C VAL A 22 10.41 9.72 4.11
N ASP A 23 10.31 8.39 4.16
CA ASP A 23 10.44 7.47 3.04
C ASP A 23 9.19 6.61 2.84
N THR A 24 8.22 6.70 3.75
CA THR A 24 7.05 5.81 3.76
C THR A 24 5.77 6.55 4.09
N LEU A 25 4.70 6.28 3.33
CA LEU A 25 3.33 6.74 3.57
C LEU A 25 2.39 5.54 3.70
N GLN A 26 1.76 5.39 4.86
CA GLN A 26 0.73 4.39 5.12
C GLN A 26 -0.67 5.01 4.97
N LEU A 27 -1.53 4.32 4.22
CA LEU A 27 -2.92 4.67 3.97
C LEU A 27 -3.84 3.54 4.51
N PRO A 28 -4.23 3.62 5.80
CA PRO A 28 -5.17 2.68 6.41
C PRO A 28 -6.62 2.90 5.97
N TYR A 29 -7.31 1.82 5.58
CA TYR A 29 -8.73 1.84 5.23
C TYR A 29 -9.52 0.96 6.19
N SER A 30 -10.62 1.50 6.71
CA SER A 30 -11.55 0.79 7.57
C SER A 30 -13.00 0.97 7.14
N VAL A 31 -13.84 0.02 7.52
CA VAL A 31 -15.29 0.19 7.51
C VAL A 31 -15.71 0.69 8.88
N VAL A 32 -16.38 1.84 8.93
CA VAL A 32 -16.96 2.38 10.17
C VAL A 32 -18.41 1.95 10.24
N ARG A 33 -18.75 1.11 11.23
CA ARG A 33 -20.12 0.67 11.50
C ARG A 33 -20.63 1.35 12.76
N GLN A 34 -21.85 1.85 12.74
CA GLN A 34 -22.50 2.38 13.93
C GLN A 34 -23.90 1.79 14.06
N ALA A 35 -24.09 0.95 15.08
CA ALA A 35 -25.42 0.49 15.46
C ALA A 35 -26.15 1.58 16.24
N LYS A 36 -27.50 1.60 16.17
CA LYS A 36 -28.31 2.58 16.89
C LYS A 36 -28.09 2.43 18.40
N GLY A 37 -27.65 3.50 19.06
CA GLY A 37 -27.37 3.49 20.50
C GLY A 37 -26.00 2.93 20.89
N SER A 38 -25.13 2.63 19.92
CA SER A 38 -23.75 2.18 20.17
C SER A 38 -22.72 3.17 19.61
N PRO A 39 -21.51 3.22 20.18
CA PRO A 39 -20.41 3.96 19.58
C PRO A 39 -20.03 3.36 18.22
N PRO A 40 -19.45 4.16 17.31
CA PRO A 40 -18.93 3.64 16.04
C PRO A 40 -17.77 2.67 16.29
N VAL A 41 -17.77 1.56 15.55
CA VAL A 41 -16.72 0.55 15.52
C VAL A 41 -16.00 0.63 14.18
N SER A 42 -14.67 0.75 14.23
CA SER A 42 -13.80 0.78 13.04
C SER A 42 -13.21 -0.61 12.80
N GLU A 43 -13.58 -1.23 11.68
CA GLU A 43 -13.08 -2.54 11.26
C GLU A 43 -12.03 -2.36 10.16
N PRO A 44 -10.75 -2.72 10.37
CA PRO A 44 -9.71 -2.66 9.35
C PRO A 44 -10.09 -3.48 8.12
N MET A 45 -9.96 -2.87 6.94
CA MET A 45 -10.31 -3.49 5.66
C MET A 45 -9.13 -3.59 4.70
N ALA A 46 -8.26 -2.59 4.66
CA ALA A 46 -7.05 -2.63 3.86
C ALA A 46 -5.99 -1.68 4.42
N LEU A 47 -4.74 -1.91 4.03
CA LEU A 47 -3.63 -1.00 4.25
C LEU A 47 -2.84 -0.91 2.95
N ALA A 48 -2.55 0.30 2.48
CA ALA A 48 -1.57 0.54 1.44
C ALA A 48 -0.35 1.25 2.04
N VAL A 49 0.84 0.81 1.67
CA VAL A 49 2.13 1.35 2.11
C VAL A 49 2.87 1.77 0.86
N LEU A 50 3.16 3.07 0.74
CA LEU A 50 3.86 3.65 -0.37
C LEU A 50 5.27 3.98 0.10
N ILE A 51 6.27 3.57 -0.67
CA ILE A 51 7.68 3.58 -0.27
C ILE A 51 8.47 4.33 -1.33
N ASP A 52 9.25 5.31 -0.88
CA ASP A 52 10.14 6.14 -1.68
C ASP A 52 11.60 5.74 -1.39
N PHE A 53 12.22 5.02 -2.33
CA PHE A 53 13.62 4.64 -2.20
C PHE A 53 14.57 5.75 -2.64
N THR A 54 14.09 6.70 -3.44
CA THR A 54 14.94 7.61 -4.22
C THR A 54 14.88 9.05 -3.72
N HIS A 55 13.69 9.55 -3.38
CA HIS A 55 13.41 10.96 -3.12
C HIS A 55 12.95 11.24 -1.69
N ARG A 56 13.75 10.79 -0.73
CA ARG A 56 13.54 11.02 0.70
C ARG A 56 13.50 12.51 1.03
N SER A 57 12.48 12.94 1.77
CA SER A 57 12.31 14.33 2.23
C SER A 57 12.53 14.46 3.73
N ALA A 58 13.14 15.54 4.19
CA ALA A 58 13.20 15.84 5.62
C ALA A 58 11.77 15.92 6.21
N ALA A 59 11.56 15.32 7.38
CA ALA A 59 10.25 15.34 8.04
C ALA A 59 9.86 16.76 8.48
N THR A 60 8.84 17.33 7.86
CA THR A 60 8.24 18.61 8.22
C THR A 60 6.82 18.43 8.74
N GLU A 61 6.28 19.42 9.46
CA GLU A 61 4.89 19.38 9.93
C GLU A 61 3.88 19.36 8.77
N ALA A 62 4.25 19.97 7.64
CA ALA A 62 3.46 19.94 6.40
C ALA A 62 3.38 18.52 5.79
N ASP A 63 4.33 17.64 6.11
CA ASP A 63 4.35 16.30 5.52
C ASP A 63 3.10 15.50 5.90
N ARG A 64 2.51 15.73 7.08
CA ARG A 64 1.32 15.03 7.61
C ARG A 64 0.12 14.98 6.68
N HIS A 65 0.08 15.86 5.68
CA HIS A 65 -0.99 15.95 4.69
C HIS A 65 -0.57 15.50 3.30
N ARG A 66 0.64 14.96 3.12
CA ARG A 66 1.11 14.47 1.83
C ARG A 66 0.24 13.31 1.37
N VAL A 67 -0.32 13.50 0.19
CA VAL A 67 -1.00 12.46 -0.57
C VAL A 67 -0.07 12.03 -1.71
N PRO A 68 -0.18 10.79 -2.19
CA PRO A 68 0.68 10.31 -3.26
C PRO A 68 0.43 11.04 -4.56
N ILE A 69 1.51 11.45 -5.22
CA ILE A 69 1.46 11.86 -6.62
C ILE A 69 1.54 10.63 -7.53
N GLY A 70 0.89 10.66 -8.70
CA GLY A 70 1.02 9.59 -9.70
C GLY A 70 0.15 8.35 -9.45
N LEU A 71 -0.51 8.26 -8.30
CA LEU A 71 -1.60 7.30 -8.05
C LEU A 71 -2.89 7.77 -8.75
N TRP A 72 -3.85 6.86 -9.01
CA TRP A 72 -5.06 7.17 -9.78
C TRP A 72 -5.78 8.46 -9.34
N GLY A 73 -6.09 9.32 -10.30
CA GLY A 73 -6.73 10.62 -10.03
C GLY A 73 -5.86 11.62 -9.26
N MET A 74 -4.60 11.27 -8.98
CA MET A 74 -3.63 12.07 -8.23
C MET A 74 -2.35 12.38 -9.04
N GLY A 75 -2.38 12.23 -10.37
CA GLY A 75 -1.22 12.53 -11.24
C GLY A 75 -0.69 13.97 -11.13
N ARG A 76 -1.49 14.91 -10.60
CA ARG A 76 -1.09 16.30 -10.31
C ARG A 76 -1.45 16.77 -8.90
N ARG A 77 -1.84 15.84 -8.02
CA ARG A 77 -2.31 16.15 -6.67
C ARG A 77 -1.43 15.42 -5.69
N GLY A 78 -0.89 16.15 -4.72
CA GLY A 78 0.00 15.58 -3.73
C GLY A 78 1.47 15.75 -4.09
N ASP A 79 2.30 15.47 -3.09
CA ASP A 79 3.73 15.73 -3.14
C ASP A 79 4.54 14.52 -2.64
N PHE A 80 3.89 13.42 -2.26
CA PHE A 80 4.59 12.17 -1.86
C PHE A 80 4.93 11.35 -3.10
N GLN A 81 6.21 11.31 -3.47
CA GLN A 81 6.71 10.39 -4.48
C GLN A 81 6.85 9.00 -3.89
N PHE A 82 6.76 7.97 -4.73
CA PHE A 82 6.96 6.60 -4.32
C PHE A 82 7.42 5.77 -5.51
N ASP A 83 8.24 4.76 -5.23
CA ASP A 83 8.75 3.80 -6.20
C ASP A 83 7.93 2.49 -6.17
N LEU A 84 7.42 2.17 -4.98
CA LEU A 84 6.68 0.95 -4.69
C LEU A 84 5.45 1.27 -3.84
N VAL A 85 4.32 0.65 -4.17
CA VAL A 85 3.18 0.51 -3.26
C VAL A 85 2.96 -0.96 -2.93
N VAL A 86 2.78 -1.27 -1.65
CA VAL A 86 2.35 -2.59 -1.17
C VAL A 86 0.99 -2.44 -0.51
N GLY A 87 0.00 -3.19 -0.99
CA GLY A 87 -1.35 -3.18 -0.43
C GLY A 87 -1.75 -4.54 0.09
N MET A 88 -2.42 -4.59 1.24
CA MET A 88 -3.03 -5.81 1.76
C MET A 88 -4.46 -5.54 2.20
N ARG A 89 -5.35 -6.45 1.83
CA ARG A 89 -6.74 -6.46 2.25
C ARG A 89 -6.96 -7.48 3.36
N ALA A 90 -7.99 -7.26 4.16
CA ALA A 90 -8.41 -8.13 5.25
C ALA A 90 -8.73 -9.57 4.84
N ASP A 91 -9.05 -9.80 3.56
CA ASP A 91 -9.33 -11.12 3.00
C ASP A 91 -8.09 -11.83 2.42
N GLY A 92 -6.90 -11.27 2.67
CA GLY A 92 -5.62 -11.82 2.26
C GLY A 92 -5.24 -11.53 0.81
N VAL A 93 -5.94 -10.64 0.12
CA VAL A 93 -5.47 -10.15 -1.19
C VAL A 93 -4.31 -9.19 -0.97
N VAL A 94 -3.20 -9.45 -1.65
CA VAL A 94 -1.99 -8.62 -1.64
C VAL A 94 -1.81 -8.02 -3.03
N MET A 95 -1.41 -6.76 -3.07
CA MET A 95 -0.96 -6.10 -4.28
C MET A 95 0.42 -5.49 -4.10
N THR A 96 1.18 -5.45 -5.18
CA THR A 96 2.32 -4.55 -5.34
C THR A 96 2.07 -3.65 -6.55
N GLY A 97 2.59 -2.44 -6.53
CA GLY A 97 2.54 -1.55 -7.67
C GLY A 97 3.82 -0.76 -7.81
N TYR A 98 4.19 -0.44 -9.04
CA TYR A 98 5.46 0.19 -9.39
C TYR A 98 5.21 1.48 -10.16
N THR A 99 5.95 2.51 -9.82
CA THR A 99 5.96 3.73 -10.62
C THR A 99 7.00 3.66 -11.74
N ASN A 100 6.72 4.36 -12.82
CA ASN A 100 7.63 4.53 -13.93
C ASN A 100 8.64 5.67 -13.65
N PRO A 101 9.62 5.91 -14.54
CA PRO A 101 10.60 7.00 -14.36
C PRO A 101 10.01 8.42 -14.28
N THR A 102 8.73 8.61 -14.65
CA THR A 102 8.02 9.89 -14.53
C THR A 102 7.26 10.03 -13.20
N GLY A 103 7.34 9.03 -12.32
CA GLY A 103 6.64 8.99 -11.03
C GLY A 103 5.17 8.60 -11.13
N GLU A 104 4.71 8.08 -12.27
CA GLU A 104 3.33 7.59 -12.43
C GLU A 104 3.25 6.07 -12.17
N LEU A 105 2.25 5.63 -11.42
CA LEU A 105 1.93 4.21 -11.27
C LEU A 105 1.56 3.63 -12.64
N ASP A 106 2.29 2.63 -13.11
CA ASP A 106 2.09 2.03 -14.44
C ASP A 106 1.93 0.51 -14.40
N GLU A 107 2.18 -0.12 -13.25
CA GLU A 107 2.04 -1.56 -13.09
C GLU A 107 1.51 -1.92 -11.71
N ILE A 108 0.61 -2.89 -11.66
CA ILE A 108 0.08 -3.46 -10.42
C ILE A 108 0.00 -4.98 -10.56
N ARG A 109 0.53 -5.68 -9.57
CA ARG A 109 0.50 -7.14 -9.48
C ARG A 109 -0.34 -7.54 -8.29
N ILE A 110 -1.20 -8.53 -8.45
CA ILE A 110 -2.15 -8.93 -7.43
C ILE A 110 -2.09 -10.45 -7.22
N ALA A 111 -2.04 -10.87 -5.97
CA ALA A 111 -2.15 -12.26 -5.56
C ALA A 111 -3.02 -12.41 -4.31
N LYS A 112 -3.28 -13.65 -3.91
CA LYS A 112 -4.02 -13.97 -2.69
C LYS A 112 -3.16 -14.86 -1.79
N GLY A 113 -3.15 -14.56 -0.49
CA GLY A 113 -2.35 -15.23 0.51
C GLY A 113 -0.86 -14.91 0.37
N HIS A 114 0.00 -15.83 0.82
CA HIS A 114 1.46 -15.71 0.76
C HIS A 114 2.04 -16.12 -0.60
N ALA A 115 1.33 -15.82 -1.69
CA ALA A 115 1.75 -16.21 -3.02
C ALA A 115 2.93 -15.36 -3.50
N GLU A 116 4.01 -16.02 -3.93
CA GLU A 116 5.19 -15.36 -4.51
C GLU A 116 4.94 -14.84 -5.94
N GLN A 117 3.87 -15.31 -6.60
CA GLN A 117 3.54 -15.00 -7.99
C GLN A 117 2.21 -14.25 -8.10
N ALA A 118 2.15 -13.33 -9.04
CA ALA A 118 0.97 -12.57 -9.39
C ALA A 118 -0.04 -13.45 -10.14
N SER A 119 -1.28 -13.46 -9.66
CA SER A 119 -2.42 -14.08 -10.34
C SER A 119 -3.09 -13.15 -11.35
N LEU A 120 -2.84 -11.85 -11.23
CA LEU A 120 -3.42 -10.79 -12.04
C LEU A 120 -2.39 -9.65 -12.14
N LEU A 121 -2.19 -9.17 -13.35
CA LEU A 121 -1.27 -8.08 -13.68
C LEU A 121 -2.06 -6.98 -14.37
N TRP A 122 -1.98 -5.76 -13.87
CA TRP A 122 -2.53 -4.58 -14.52
C TRP A 122 -1.36 -3.74 -14.99
N GLN A 123 -1.37 -3.36 -16.26
CA GLN A 123 -0.34 -2.50 -16.85
C GLN A 123 -1.00 -1.32 -17.55
N LYS A 124 -0.39 -0.15 -17.40
CA LYS A 124 -0.75 1.07 -18.12
C LYS A 124 -0.02 1.05 -19.44
N GLU A 125 -0.79 0.98 -20.51
CA GLU A 125 -0.28 0.91 -21.88
C GLU A 125 0.14 2.31 -22.37
N SER A 126 0.80 2.34 -23.53
CA SER A 126 1.24 3.58 -24.18
C SER A 126 0.09 4.53 -24.55
N ASP A 127 -1.14 4.02 -24.68
CA ASP A 127 -2.36 4.82 -24.87
C ASP A 127 -2.91 5.42 -23.56
N GLY A 128 -2.21 5.20 -22.43
CA GLY A 128 -2.56 5.67 -21.10
C GLY A 128 -3.64 4.84 -20.39
N LYS A 129 -4.16 3.77 -21.03
CA LYS A 129 -5.22 2.93 -20.46
C LYS A 129 -4.64 1.75 -19.70
N TRP A 130 -5.37 1.32 -18.68
CA TRP A 130 -5.05 0.12 -17.91
C TRP A 130 -5.59 -1.13 -18.61
N ARG A 131 -4.76 -2.16 -18.73
CA ARG A 131 -5.15 -3.50 -19.18
C ARG A 131 -4.83 -4.52 -18.10
N ALA A 132 -5.82 -5.35 -17.81
CA ALA A 132 -5.70 -6.44 -16.86
C ALA A 132 -5.48 -7.76 -17.60
N THR A 133 -4.45 -8.51 -17.22
CA THR A 133 -4.10 -9.81 -17.78
C THR A 133 -3.87 -10.84 -16.68
N LYS A 134 -4.14 -12.10 -16.99
CA LYS A 134 -3.65 -13.22 -16.19
C LYS A 134 -2.30 -13.63 -16.76
N PRO A 135 -1.19 -13.49 -16.02
CA PRO A 135 0.11 -13.90 -16.52
C PRO A 135 0.11 -15.38 -16.88
N THR A 136 0.57 -15.68 -18.10
CA THR A 136 0.83 -17.07 -18.54
C THR A 136 2.20 -17.54 -18.08
N ASP A 137 3.13 -16.60 -17.94
CA ASP A 137 4.46 -16.83 -17.39
C ASP A 137 4.53 -16.44 -15.91
N PRO A 138 5.45 -17.03 -15.12
CA PRO A 138 5.61 -16.69 -13.71
C PRO A 138 6.03 -15.23 -13.52
N VAL A 139 5.07 -14.36 -13.23
CA VAL A 139 5.33 -12.98 -12.83
C VAL A 139 5.40 -12.93 -11.32
N LYS A 140 6.56 -12.56 -10.76
CA LYS A 140 6.72 -12.42 -9.31
C LYS A 140 5.78 -11.35 -8.78
N LEU A 141 5.11 -11.58 -7.66
CA LEU A 141 4.34 -10.53 -6.99
C LEU A 141 5.27 -9.39 -6.58
N PHE A 142 6.48 -9.71 -6.13
CA PHE A 142 7.48 -8.73 -5.75
C PHE A 142 8.71 -8.83 -6.65
N ASP A 143 9.03 -7.76 -7.37
CA ASP A 143 10.06 -7.72 -8.41
C ASP A 143 11.29 -6.90 -8.01
N SER A 144 12.38 -7.58 -7.64
CA SER A 144 13.63 -6.89 -7.34
C SER A 144 14.30 -6.26 -8.56
N ALA A 145 13.96 -6.67 -9.79
CA ALA A 145 14.50 -6.03 -10.98
C ALA A 145 13.95 -4.60 -11.18
N LYS A 146 12.77 -4.28 -10.61
CA LYS A 146 12.16 -2.95 -10.70
C LYS A 146 12.67 -1.97 -9.66
N ILE A 147 12.94 -2.45 -8.45
CA ILE A 147 13.31 -1.57 -7.32
C ILE A 147 14.75 -1.75 -6.86
N GLY A 148 15.48 -2.72 -7.40
CA GLY A 148 16.82 -3.10 -6.96
C GLY A 148 16.80 -4.13 -5.82
N GLU A 149 17.80 -5.02 -5.81
CA GLU A 149 17.87 -6.13 -4.84
C GLU A 149 18.01 -5.65 -3.39
N ALA A 150 18.80 -4.59 -3.14
CA ALA A 150 18.96 -4.05 -1.80
C ALA A 150 17.64 -3.52 -1.22
N ASN A 151 16.87 -2.79 -2.04
CA ASN A 151 15.55 -2.28 -1.65
C ASN A 151 14.55 -3.42 -1.46
N ALA A 152 14.62 -4.46 -2.31
CA ALA A 152 13.80 -5.64 -2.16
C ALA A 152 14.01 -6.35 -0.81
N GLN A 153 15.26 -6.60 -0.45
CA GLN A 153 15.60 -7.19 0.85
C GLN A 153 15.19 -6.29 2.02
N TRP A 154 15.37 -4.97 1.87
CA TRP A 154 14.94 -3.99 2.88
C TRP A 154 13.42 -4.07 3.12
N VAL A 155 12.60 -4.14 2.07
CA VAL A 155 11.15 -4.26 2.20
C VAL A 155 10.76 -5.58 2.84
N LEU A 156 11.29 -6.70 2.34
CA LEU A 156 10.93 -8.04 2.83
C LEU A 156 11.25 -8.20 4.33
N SER A 157 12.38 -7.67 4.78
CA SER A 157 12.77 -7.71 6.20
C SER A 157 11.90 -6.83 7.12
N ARG A 158 11.10 -5.92 6.55
CA ARG A 158 10.28 -4.95 7.30
C ARG A 158 8.79 -5.07 7.01
N LEU A 159 8.39 -5.98 6.14
CA LEU A 159 7.02 -6.03 5.61
C LEU A 159 5.99 -6.14 6.74
N ASP A 160 6.20 -7.03 7.71
CA ASP A 160 5.28 -7.17 8.83
C ASP A 160 5.12 -5.86 9.61
N ARG A 161 6.22 -5.17 9.92
CA ARG A 161 6.20 -3.86 10.60
C ARG A 161 5.50 -2.81 9.76
N LEU A 162 5.82 -2.72 8.47
CA LEU A 162 5.21 -1.78 7.53
C LEU A 162 3.71 -2.04 7.36
N MET A 163 3.26 -3.29 7.54
CA MET A 163 1.85 -3.68 7.42
C MET A 163 1.08 -3.62 8.75
N THR A 164 1.68 -3.06 9.80
CA THR A 164 1.04 -2.77 11.09
C THR A 164 0.76 -1.29 11.30
N LEU A 165 -0.35 -1.00 11.99
CA LEU A 165 -0.72 0.37 12.37
C LEU A 165 -0.38 0.56 13.85
N GLY A 166 0.72 1.28 14.15
CA GLY A 166 1.22 1.45 15.52
C GLY A 166 1.73 0.15 16.14
N GLU A 167 1.75 0.06 17.48
CA GLU A 167 2.28 -1.12 18.23
C GLU A 167 1.37 -2.35 18.20
N THR A 168 0.18 -2.25 17.62
CA THR A 168 -0.76 -3.38 17.54
C THR A 168 -0.95 -3.79 16.10
N ASN A 169 -0.63 -5.05 15.77
CA ASN A 169 -1.02 -5.64 14.51
C ASN A 169 -2.54 -5.94 14.54
N PRO A 170 -3.39 -5.18 13.82
CA PRO A 170 -4.83 -5.46 13.81
C PRO A 170 -5.16 -6.81 13.14
N TRP A 171 -4.21 -7.40 12.41
CA TRP A 171 -4.38 -8.63 11.64
C TRP A 171 -4.02 -9.90 12.44
N GLN A 172 -3.21 -9.80 13.51
CA GLN A 172 -2.93 -10.94 14.42
C GLN A 172 -4.14 -11.30 15.28
N LYS A 173 -4.92 -10.32 15.75
CA LYS A 173 -6.11 -10.58 16.61
C LYS A 173 -7.22 -11.41 15.93
N LYS A 174 -7.28 -11.44 14.60
CA LYS A 174 -8.28 -12.23 13.86
C LYS A 174 -7.87 -13.68 13.64
N ALA A 175 -6.57 -14.00 13.73
CA ALA A 175 -6.09 -15.38 13.68
C ALA A 175 -6.31 -16.07 15.04
N ASP A 176 -6.03 -15.37 16.14
CA ASP A 176 -6.08 -15.93 17.50
C ASP A 176 -7.49 -15.99 18.13
N SER A 177 -8.53 -15.53 17.42
CA SER A 177 -9.94 -15.57 17.88
C SER A 177 -10.77 -16.67 17.22
N ARG A 178 -10.10 -17.65 16.59
CA ARG A 178 -10.71 -18.83 15.96
C ARG A 178 -10.34 -20.16 16.63
N ASP A 179 -9.85 -20.11 17.87
CA ASP A 179 -9.71 -21.30 18.73
C ASP A 179 -10.78 -21.34 19.82
#